data_AF-A0A919F8C8-F1
#
_entry.id   AF-A0A919F8C8-F1
#
_cell.length_a   1.000
_cell.length_b   1.000
_cell.length_c   1.000
_cell.angle_alpha   90.00
_cell.angle_beta   90.00
_cell.angle_gamma   90.00
#
_symmetry.space_group_name_H-M   'P 1'
#
loop_
_entity.id
_entity.type
_entity.pdbx_description
1 polymer ?
#
loop_
_entity_poly.entity_id
_entity_poly.type
_entity_poly.pdbx_seq_one_letter_code
_entity_poly.pdbx_strand_id
1 'polypeptide(L)'
;MRWTPLVLLACLGIGSPASAQEAPMDATHLGLRAFVYNAFTGVQKASEMPKYPKGTLSKAELYSGVAAGIRVRGKACAGVAEARAVDEMGEKIDVKCTDGGRYRLLPLKGEATGA
;
A
#
# COMPACT_ATOMS: atom_id res chain seq x y z
N MET A 1 55.07 7.23 -30.98
CA MET A 1 54.70 8.07 -29.81
C MET A 1 53.32 8.65 -30.11
N ARG A 2 52.27 8.58 -29.28
CA ARG A 2 52.11 8.14 -27.90
C ARG A 2 50.62 7.79 -27.77
N TRP A 3 50.32 6.63 -27.20
CA TRP A 3 48.95 6.21 -26.87
C TRP A 3 48.44 7.01 -25.68
N THR A 4 47.14 7.31 -25.67
CA THR A 4 46.40 7.66 -24.45
C THR A 4 44.99 7.07 -24.52
N PRO A 5 44.71 6.00 -23.76
CA PRO A 5 43.36 5.57 -23.42
C PRO A 5 43.03 6.04 -22.00
N LEU A 6 41.89 6.69 -21.77
CA LEU A 6 41.35 7.03 -20.44
C LEU A 6 39.95 7.66 -20.71
N VAL A 7 38.80 7.30 -20.13
CA VAL A 7 38.45 6.61 -18.88
C VAL A 7 37.05 6.01 -19.06
N LEU A 8 36.86 4.75 -18.63
CA LEU A 8 35.56 4.18 -18.27
C LEU A 8 34.99 4.94 -17.06
N LEU A 9 33.84 5.60 -17.19
CA LEU A 9 33.02 5.94 -16.03
C LEU A 9 31.73 5.11 -16.07
N ALA A 10 31.77 4.02 -15.32
CA ALA A 10 30.62 3.23 -14.93
C ALA A 10 29.73 4.06 -14.00
N CYS A 11 28.66 4.66 -14.53
CA CYS A 11 27.51 5.04 -13.71
C CYS A 11 26.67 3.80 -13.43
N LEU A 12 27.21 2.89 -12.63
CA LEU A 12 26.40 1.98 -11.82
C LEU A 12 25.66 2.89 -10.83
N GLY A 13 24.46 3.33 -11.23
CA GLY A 13 23.51 3.96 -10.33
C GLY A 13 23.23 2.96 -9.22
N ILE A 14 23.92 3.13 -8.10
CA ILE A 14 23.56 2.56 -6.82
C ILE A 14 22.23 3.24 -6.46
N GLY A 15 21.14 2.74 -7.02
CA GLY A 15 19.82 2.98 -6.48
C GLY A 15 19.86 2.42 -5.08
N SER A 16 19.97 3.31 -4.09
CA SER A 16 19.86 2.93 -2.69
C SER A 16 18.61 2.06 -2.57
N PRO A 17 18.70 0.83 -2.04
CA PRO A 17 17.49 0.11 -1.68
C PRO A 17 16.85 0.98 -0.60
N ALA A 18 15.80 1.71 -0.98
CA ALA A 18 14.93 2.36 -0.03
C ALA A 18 14.52 1.24 0.93
N SER A 19 15.09 1.26 2.13
CA SER A 19 14.86 0.21 3.12
C SER A 19 13.34 0.13 3.28
N ALA A 20 12.76 -1.01 2.89
CA ALA A 20 11.33 -1.22 2.96
C ALA A 20 10.94 -1.09 4.43
N GLN A 21 10.45 0.09 4.82
CA GLN A 21 10.05 0.35 6.19
C GLN A 21 8.87 -0.55 6.49
N GLU A 22 9.04 -1.37 7.53
CA GLU A 22 7.97 -2.17 8.11
C GLU A 22 6.75 -1.28 8.36
N ALA A 23 5.57 -1.77 7.99
CA ALA A 23 4.34 -1.08 8.30
C ALA A 23 4.18 -1.01 9.83
N PRO A 24 4.01 0.19 10.41
CA PRO A 24 3.80 0.35 11.83
C PRO A 24 2.70 -0.57 12.39
N MET A 25 2.73 -0.81 13.69
CA MET A 25 1.69 -1.54 14.42
C MET A 25 0.76 -0.58 15.17
N ASP A 26 0.53 0.62 14.63
CA ASP A 26 -0.42 1.59 15.17
C ASP A 26 -1.86 1.31 14.72
N ALA A 27 -2.83 2.03 15.30
CA ALA A 27 -4.25 1.87 15.00
C ALA A 27 -4.56 2.01 13.49
N THR A 28 -3.89 2.92 12.79
CA THR A 28 -4.09 3.10 11.34
C THR A 28 -3.67 1.84 10.60
N HIS A 29 -2.45 1.35 10.83
CA HIS A 29 -1.91 0.24 10.07
C HIS A 29 -2.54 -1.11 10.46
N LEU A 30 -2.95 -1.28 11.72
CA LEU A 30 -3.75 -2.43 12.15
C LEU A 30 -5.11 -2.45 11.46
N GLY A 31 -5.83 -1.33 11.43
CA GLY A 31 -7.08 -1.24 10.70
C GLY A 31 -6.90 -1.42 9.19
N LEU A 32 -5.83 -0.91 8.58
CA LEU A 32 -5.54 -1.18 7.15
C LEU A 32 -5.32 -2.67 6.87
N ARG A 33 -4.61 -3.40 7.75
CA ARG A 33 -4.41 -4.85 7.61
C ARG A 33 -5.75 -5.60 7.67
N ALA A 34 -6.61 -5.25 8.64
CA ALA A 34 -7.95 -5.81 8.76
C ALA A 34 -8.82 -5.49 7.54
N PHE A 35 -8.77 -4.23 7.05
CA PHE A 35 -9.48 -3.82 5.85
C PHE A 35 -9.07 -4.68 4.66
N VAL A 36 -7.78 -4.87 4.41
CA VAL A 36 -7.36 -5.66 3.25
C VAL A 36 -7.89 -7.07 3.37
N TYR A 37 -7.77 -7.73 4.51
CA TYR A 37 -8.35 -9.08 4.65
C TYR A 37 -9.86 -9.09 4.34
N ASN A 38 -10.64 -8.20 4.95
CA ASN A 38 -12.10 -8.18 4.83
C ASN A 38 -12.60 -7.64 3.48
N ALA A 39 -11.83 -6.80 2.80
CA ALA A 39 -12.20 -6.25 1.48
C ALA A 39 -12.20 -7.33 0.40
N PHE A 40 -11.47 -8.43 0.59
CA PHE A 40 -11.46 -9.58 -0.32
C PHE A 40 -12.36 -10.72 0.16
N THR A 41 -12.89 -10.66 1.38
CA THR A 41 -13.92 -11.61 1.82
C THR A 41 -15.16 -11.49 0.93
N GLY A 42 -15.63 -12.64 0.43
CA GLY A 42 -16.76 -12.73 -0.49
C GLY A 42 -16.44 -12.38 -1.94
N VAL A 43 -15.20 -12.01 -2.27
CA VAL A 43 -14.78 -11.82 -3.67
C VAL A 43 -14.47 -13.20 -4.27
N GLN A 44 -15.23 -13.61 -5.28
CA GLN A 44 -15.12 -14.94 -5.90
C GLN A 44 -13.79 -15.18 -6.64
N LYS A 45 -13.01 -14.12 -6.89
CA LYS A 45 -11.75 -14.18 -7.62
C LYS A 45 -10.57 -14.17 -6.65
N ALA A 46 -10.13 -15.35 -6.22
CA ALA A 46 -8.94 -15.52 -5.38
C ALA A 46 -7.68 -14.89 -5.99
N SER A 47 -7.62 -14.75 -7.33
CA SER A 47 -6.51 -14.10 -8.05
C SER A 47 -6.39 -12.60 -7.80
N GLU A 48 -7.44 -11.94 -7.29
CA GLU A 48 -7.42 -10.50 -7.01
C GLU A 48 -6.91 -10.20 -5.60
N MET A 49 -6.84 -11.22 -4.71
CA MET A 49 -6.35 -11.05 -3.34
C MET A 49 -4.84 -10.78 -3.34
N PRO A 50 -4.38 -9.69 -2.67
CA PRO A 50 -2.96 -9.41 -2.51
C PRO A 50 -2.25 -10.57 -1.81
N LYS A 51 -1.14 -11.01 -2.39
CA LYS A 51 -0.26 -11.99 -1.73
C LYS A 51 0.71 -11.23 -0.85
N TYR A 52 0.48 -11.28 0.45
CA TYR A 52 1.41 -10.71 1.42
C TYR A 52 2.51 -11.71 1.80
N PRO A 53 3.74 -11.23 2.06
CA PRO A 53 4.80 -12.09 2.56
C PRO A 53 4.40 -12.73 3.90
N LYS A 54 4.91 -13.94 4.15
CA LYS A 54 4.82 -14.55 5.47
C LYS A 54 5.83 -13.87 6.38
N GLY A 55 5.40 -12.91 7.19
CA GLY A 55 6.25 -12.17 8.13
C GLY A 55 5.99 -10.67 8.09
N THR A 56 7.06 -9.89 8.22
CA THR A 56 7.01 -8.42 8.20
C THR A 56 6.45 -7.90 6.88
N LEU A 57 5.34 -7.16 6.98
CA LEU A 57 4.71 -6.46 5.87
C LEU A 57 5.24 -5.03 5.83
N SER A 58 5.80 -4.59 4.71
CA SER A 58 6.21 -3.20 4.53
C SER A 58 5.00 -2.28 4.36
N LYS A 59 5.19 -0.98 4.64
CA LYS A 59 4.15 0.03 4.43
C LYS A 59 3.69 0.07 2.96
N ALA A 60 4.62 -0.06 2.02
CA ALA A 60 4.32 -0.05 0.59
C ALA A 60 3.45 -1.24 0.17
N GLU A 61 3.75 -2.44 0.67
CA GLU A 61 2.94 -3.63 0.40
C GLU A 61 1.54 -3.46 0.98
N LEU A 62 1.43 -3.00 2.23
CA LEU A 62 0.14 -2.75 2.87
C LEU A 62 -0.69 -1.74 2.06
N TYR A 63 -0.09 -0.62 1.64
CA TYR A 63 -0.76 0.43 0.88
C TYR A 63 -1.19 -0.05 -0.52
N SER A 64 -0.40 -0.91 -1.15
CA SER A 64 -0.76 -1.57 -2.40
C SER A 64 -2.01 -2.45 -2.24
N GLY A 65 -2.06 -3.27 -1.18
CA GLY A 65 -3.23 -4.11 -0.94
C GLY A 65 -4.46 -3.32 -0.51
N VAL A 66 -4.30 -2.18 0.18
CA VAL A 66 -5.41 -1.25 0.47
C VAL A 66 -5.99 -0.67 -0.82
N ALA A 67 -5.15 -0.19 -1.74
CA ALA A 67 -5.61 0.30 -3.03
C ALA A 67 -6.32 -0.80 -3.84
N ALA A 68 -5.82 -2.04 -3.80
CA ALA A 68 -6.50 -3.19 -4.40
C ALA A 68 -7.86 -3.46 -3.73
N GLY A 69 -7.94 -3.41 -2.40
CA GLY A 69 -9.17 -3.57 -1.62
C GLY A 69 -10.23 -2.53 -1.99
N ILE A 70 -9.83 -1.26 -2.12
CA ILE A 70 -10.70 -0.16 -2.57
C ILE A 70 -11.24 -0.43 -3.98
N ARG A 71 -10.40 -0.95 -4.89
CA ARG A 71 -10.78 -1.27 -6.27
C ARG A 71 -11.78 -2.42 -6.37
N VAL A 72 -11.59 -3.52 -5.62
CA VAL A 72 -12.55 -4.63 -5.64
C VAL A 72 -13.90 -4.27 -5.00
N ARG A 73 -13.96 -3.19 -4.23
CA ARG A 73 -15.21 -2.58 -3.75
C ARG A 73 -15.78 -1.52 -4.70
N GLY A 74 -15.32 -1.49 -5.95
CA GLY A 74 -15.89 -0.68 -7.03
C GLY A 74 -15.51 0.80 -6.98
N LYS A 75 -14.40 1.16 -6.32
CA LYS A 75 -13.90 2.54 -6.23
C LYS A 75 -12.58 2.69 -7.00
N ALA A 76 -12.28 3.90 -7.47
CA ALA A 76 -11.02 4.18 -8.16
C ALA A 76 -9.92 4.50 -7.13
N CYS A 77 -8.83 3.74 -7.14
CA CYS A 77 -7.65 4.06 -6.34
C CYS A 77 -6.42 3.42 -6.97
N ALA A 78 -5.61 4.21 -7.67
CA ALA A 78 -4.38 3.74 -8.31
C ALA A 78 -3.29 3.35 -7.28
N GLY A 79 -3.30 4.00 -6.11
CA GLY A 79 -2.37 3.75 -5.02
C GLY A 79 -2.70 4.66 -3.83
N VAL A 80 -2.27 4.30 -2.62
CA VAL A 80 -2.52 5.10 -1.42
C VAL A 80 -1.37 6.10 -1.20
N ALA A 81 -1.71 7.39 -1.11
CA ALA A 81 -0.77 8.45 -0.76
C ALA A 81 -0.70 8.64 0.77
N GLU A 82 -1.86 8.69 1.42
CA GLU A 82 -1.99 8.94 2.85
C GLU A 82 -3.11 8.09 3.43
N ALA A 83 -2.93 7.63 4.68
CA ALA A 83 -3.95 6.96 5.46
C ALA A 83 -3.88 7.41 6.92
N ARG A 84 -5.04 7.58 7.57
CA ARG A 84 -5.13 8.02 8.96
C ARG A 84 -6.37 7.43 9.64
N ALA A 85 -6.18 6.79 10.78
CA ALA A 85 -7.29 6.41 11.65
C ALA A 85 -8.04 7.65 12.15
N VAL A 86 -9.37 7.59 12.09
CA VAL A 86 -10.28 8.65 12.57
C VAL A 86 -10.64 8.43 14.04
N ASP A 87 -10.48 7.20 14.53
CA ASP A 87 -10.68 6.79 15.92
C ASP A 87 -9.43 6.08 16.45
N GLU A 88 -9.35 5.92 17.78
CA GLU A 88 -8.21 5.30 18.45
C GLU A 88 -8.09 3.80 18.18
N MET A 89 -9.17 3.18 17.69
CA MET A 89 -9.26 1.74 17.46
C MET A 89 -8.92 1.34 16.01
N GLY A 90 -8.83 2.30 15.09
CA GLY A 90 -8.66 2.03 13.67
C GLY A 90 -9.90 1.44 13.00
N GLU A 91 -11.10 1.64 13.57
CA GLU A 91 -12.38 1.15 13.02
C GLU A 91 -12.86 1.99 11.84
N LYS A 92 -12.35 3.23 11.73
CA LYS A 92 -12.56 4.12 10.59
C LYS A 92 -11.21 4.69 10.17
N ILE A 93 -10.91 4.61 8.88
CA ILE A 93 -9.66 5.12 8.32
C ILE A 93 -9.96 6.00 7.13
N ASP A 94 -9.46 7.23 7.16
CA ASP A 94 -9.45 8.11 6.00
C ASP A 94 -8.24 7.80 5.14
N VAL A 95 -8.50 7.56 3.86
CA VAL A 95 -7.49 7.25 2.85
C VAL A 95 -7.58 8.26 1.72
N LYS A 96 -6.43 8.79 1.32
CA LYS A 96 -6.24 9.61 0.13
C LYS A 96 -5.44 8.82 -0.89
N CYS A 97 -6.03 8.60 -2.05
CA CYS A 97 -5.40 7.94 -3.17
C CYS A 97 -4.54 8.92 -3.98
N THR A 98 -3.53 8.38 -4.65
CA THR A 98 -2.56 9.11 -5.48
C THR A 98 -3.20 9.79 -6.70
N ASP A 99 -4.34 9.29 -7.14
CA ASP A 99 -5.20 9.85 -8.20
C ASP A 99 -6.20 10.90 -7.68
N GLY A 100 -6.12 11.27 -6.40
CA GLY A 100 -6.96 12.30 -5.77
C GLY A 100 -8.23 11.77 -5.12
N GLY A 101 -8.56 10.47 -5.27
CA GLY A 101 -9.71 9.86 -4.59
C GLY A 101 -9.60 9.94 -3.07
N ARG A 102 -10.71 10.23 -2.38
CA ARG A 102 -10.78 10.25 -0.91
C ARG A 102 -11.84 9.28 -0.45
N TYR A 103 -11.46 8.37 0.43
CA TYR A 103 -12.32 7.30 0.91
C TYR A 103 -12.24 7.16 2.41
N ARG A 104 -13.39 6.81 3.00
CA ARG A 104 -13.44 6.30 4.36
C ARG A 104 -13.56 4.78 4.30
N LEU A 105 -12.60 4.12 4.92
CA LEU A 105 -12.59 2.66 5.05
C LEU A 105 -13.29 2.27 6.34
N LEU A 106 -14.04 1.17 6.26
CA LEU A 106 -14.62 0.46 7.39
C LEU A 106 -13.94 -0.92 7.48
N PRO A 107 -12.79 -1.04 8.16
CA PRO A 107 -11.95 -2.23 8.10
C PRO A 107 -12.64 -3.54 8.44
N LEU A 108 -13.49 -3.55 9.48
CA LEU A 108 -14.20 -4.76 9.91
C LEU A 108 -15.27 -5.21 8.93
N LYS A 109 -15.79 -4.29 8.10
CA LYS A 109 -16.76 -4.59 7.04
C LYS A 109 -16.09 -4.84 5.68
N GLY A 110 -14.82 -4.45 5.54
CA GLY A 110 -14.14 -4.49 4.25
C GLY A 110 -14.73 -3.53 3.23
N GLU A 111 -15.37 -2.44 3.66
CA GLU A 111 -16.07 -1.48 2.80
C GLU A 111 -15.26 -0.19 2.61
N ALA A 112 -15.44 0.45 1.46
CA ALA A 112 -14.89 1.77 1.16
C ALA A 112 -16.01 2.71 0.72
N THR A 113 -16.27 3.77 1.48
CA THR A 113 -17.27 4.79 1.17
C THR A 113 -16.58 6.08 0.71
N GLY A 114 -17.27 6.92 -0.06
CA GLY A 114 -16.78 8.27 -0.35
C GLY A 114 -16.62 9.04 0.96
N ALA A 115 -15.48 9.71 1.14
CA ALA A 115 -15.21 10.56 2.30
C ALA A 115 -15.89 11.93 2.18
#